data_AF-A0A6H1ZZX0-F1
#
_entry.id   AF-A0A6H1ZZX0-F1
#
_cell.length_a   1.000
_cell.length_b   1.000
_cell.length_c   1.000
_cell.angle_alpha   90.00
_cell.angle_beta   90.00
_cell.angle_gamma   90.00
#
_symmetry.space_group_name_H-M   'P 1'
#
loop_
_entity.id
_entity.type
_entity.pdbx_description
1 polymer ?
#
loop_
_entity_poly.entity_id
_entity_poly.type
_entity_poly.pdbx_seq_one_letter_code
_entity_poly.pdbx_strand_id
1 'polypeptide(L)'
;MPFNLTETNPWLGFAQDYPEGMYRAFLPQSPSKRFTDYFKGQYGNVYGDYMGELSRMAMQGQPPSMNFEDYLTNYPFLREWWSLGPGQRGQRQPSRVNWNV
;
A
#
# COMPACT_ATOMS: atom_id res chain seq x y z
N MET A 1 20.95 16.26 -27.82
CA MET A 1 21.05 15.52 -26.55
C MET A 1 19.66 14.99 -26.23
N PRO A 2 19.43 13.67 -26.15
CA PRO A 2 18.12 13.18 -25.74
C PRO A 2 17.91 13.51 -24.26
N PHE A 3 16.86 14.29 -23.97
CA PHE A 3 16.39 14.50 -22.61
C PHE A 3 15.89 13.15 -22.06
N ASN A 4 16.59 12.59 -21.08
CA ASN A 4 16.15 11.41 -20.36
C ASN A 4 15.00 11.83 -19.44
N LEU A 5 13.76 11.65 -19.90
CA LEU A 5 12.54 12.05 -19.17
C LEU A 5 12.36 11.30 -17.83
N THR A 6 13.16 10.28 -17.57
CA THR A 6 13.19 9.52 -16.31
C THR A 6 13.99 10.20 -15.20
N GLU A 7 14.84 11.20 -15.50
CA GLU A 7 15.59 11.96 -14.47
C GLU A 7 14.85 13.21 -13.98
N THR A 8 13.86 13.71 -14.73
CA THR A 8 13.34 15.09 -14.53
C THR A 8 12.08 15.17 -13.67
N ASN A 9 11.40 14.06 -13.38
CA ASN A 9 10.16 14.10 -12.58
C ASN A 9 10.10 12.93 -11.58
N PRO A 10 10.32 13.18 -10.26
CA PRO A 10 10.25 12.14 -9.24
C PRO A 10 8.85 11.53 -9.09
N TRP A 11 7.81 12.19 -9.65
CA TRP A 11 6.44 11.70 -9.64
C TRP A 11 6.08 10.82 -10.85
N LEU A 12 7.01 10.63 -11.80
CA LEU A 12 6.72 9.86 -13.02
C LEU A 12 6.49 8.38 -12.71
N GLY A 13 7.27 7.80 -11.78
CA GLY A 13 7.09 6.43 -11.31
C GLY A 13 5.71 6.23 -10.65
N PHE A 14 5.32 7.17 -9.79
CA PHE A 14 3.99 7.22 -9.22
C PHE A 14 2.87 7.28 -10.28
N ALA A 15 3.01 8.13 -11.31
CA ALA A 15 1.99 8.31 -12.34
C ALA A 15 1.85 7.11 -13.29
N GLN A 16 2.87 6.26 -13.38
CA GLN A 16 2.89 5.05 -14.20
C GLN A 16 2.61 3.77 -13.40
N ASP A 17 2.55 3.86 -12.07
CA ASP A 17 2.35 2.72 -11.19
C ASP A 17 0.94 2.13 -11.34
N TYR A 18 0.86 0.80 -11.25
CA TYR A 18 -0.39 0.02 -11.26
C TYR A 18 -0.64 -0.61 -9.87
N PRO A 19 -0.91 0.21 -8.84
CA PRO A 19 -0.84 -0.22 -7.45
C PRO A 19 -1.83 -1.34 -7.11
N GLU A 20 -3.04 -1.32 -7.68
CA GLU A 20 -4.00 -2.40 -7.42
C GLU A 20 -3.54 -3.76 -7.98
N GLY A 21 -2.97 -3.75 -9.19
CA GLY A 21 -2.43 -4.96 -9.83
C GLY A 21 -1.25 -5.51 -9.05
N MET A 22 -0.33 -4.64 -8.65
CA MET A 22 0.85 -5.00 -7.85
C MET A 22 0.44 -5.51 -6.48
N TYR A 23 -0.49 -4.85 -5.79
CA TYR A 23 -1.02 -5.32 -4.51
C TYR A 23 -1.52 -6.75 -4.59
N ARG A 24 -2.37 -7.04 -5.58
CA ARG A 24 -2.93 -8.38 -5.78
C ARG A 24 -1.87 -9.43 -6.13
N ALA A 25 -0.82 -9.05 -6.85
CA ALA A 25 0.29 -9.93 -7.19
C ALA A 25 1.20 -10.23 -5.98
N PHE A 26 1.40 -9.23 -5.10
CA PHE A 26 2.22 -9.35 -3.89
C PHE A 26 1.54 -10.06 -2.74
N LEU A 27 0.21 -10.21 -2.79
CA LEU A 27 -0.52 -10.91 -1.74
C LEU A 27 0.02 -12.33 -1.56
N PRO A 28 0.41 -12.72 -0.33
CA PRO A 28 0.85 -14.07 -0.06
C PRO A 28 -0.23 -15.07 -0.47
N GLN A 29 0.17 -16.14 -1.16
CA GLN A 29 -0.71 -17.27 -1.40
C GLN A 29 -0.99 -17.96 -0.07
N SER A 30 -2.06 -17.54 0.60
CA SER A 30 -2.52 -18.16 1.84
C SER A 30 -3.53 -19.27 1.53
N PRO A 31 -3.47 -20.41 2.23
CA PRO A 31 -4.46 -21.48 2.07
C PRO A 31 -5.86 -21.09 2.60
N SER A 32 -6.01 -19.96 3.29
CA SER A 32 -7.29 -19.54 3.87
C SER A 32 -8.01 -18.52 2.99
N LYS A 33 -9.23 -18.87 2.54
CA LYS A 33 -10.13 -17.93 1.85
C LYS A 33 -10.35 -16.63 2.64
N ARG A 34 -10.40 -16.72 3.97
CA ARG A 34 -10.60 -15.55 4.85
C ARG A 34 -9.43 -14.57 4.81
N PHE A 35 -8.19 -15.07 4.69
CA PHE A 35 -7.00 -14.25 4.52
C PHE A 35 -7.13 -13.43 3.23
N THR A 36 -7.41 -14.12 2.12
CA THR A 36 -7.57 -13.48 0.82
C THR A 36 -8.71 -12.47 0.81
N ASP A 37 -9.85 -12.78 1.42
CA ASP A 37 -11.01 -11.88 1.47
C ASP A 37 -10.74 -10.62 2.31
N TYR A 38 -10.02 -10.75 3.43
CA TYR A 38 -9.62 -9.60 4.25
C TYR A 38 -8.72 -8.65 3.47
N PHE A 39 -7.60 -9.16 2.93
CA PHE A 39 -6.65 -8.30 2.25
C PHE A 39 -7.19 -7.72 0.95
N LYS A 40 -8.09 -8.42 0.24
CA LYS A 40 -8.85 -7.83 -0.88
C LYS A 40 -9.60 -6.55 -0.49
N GLY A 41 -10.10 -6.48 0.75
CA GLY A 41 -10.73 -5.26 1.29
C GLY A 41 -9.73 -4.20 1.75
N GLN A 42 -8.52 -4.60 2.17
CA GLN A 42 -7.53 -3.70 2.75
C GLN A 42 -6.81 -2.81 1.73
N TYR A 43 -6.91 -3.08 0.43
CA TYR A 43 -6.20 -2.31 -0.60
C TYR A 43 -6.33 -0.78 -0.42
N GLY A 44 -7.54 -0.27 -0.16
CA GLY A 44 -7.77 1.16 0.01
C GLY A 44 -7.14 1.77 1.27
N ASN A 45 -6.90 0.95 2.30
CA ASN A 45 -6.18 1.38 3.51
C ASN A 45 -4.68 1.36 3.26
N VAL A 46 -4.15 0.26 2.73
CA VAL A 46 -2.73 0.09 2.38
C VAL A 46 -2.27 1.17 1.42
N TYR A 47 -3.07 1.47 0.39
CA TYR A 47 -2.78 2.54 -0.54
C TYR A 47 -2.87 3.93 0.10
N GLY A 48 -3.80 4.14 1.04
CA GLY A 48 -3.89 5.37 1.82
C GLY A 48 -2.66 5.59 2.72
N ASP A 49 -2.16 4.53 3.35
CA ASP A 49 -0.96 4.59 4.19
C ASP A 49 0.30 4.87 3.36
N TYR A 50 0.44 4.23 2.20
CA TYR A 50 1.49 4.53 1.23
C TYR A 50 1.48 6.01 0.82
N MET A 51 0.31 6.56 0.48
CA MET A 51 0.17 7.99 0.17
C MET A 51 0.52 8.90 1.34
N GLY A 52 0.20 8.47 2.57
CA GLY A 52 0.58 9.17 3.79
C GLY A 52 2.09 9.22 3.96
N GLU A 53 2.81 8.12 3.68
CA GLU A 53 4.27 8.08 3.71
C GLU A 53 4.90 8.96 2.64
N LEU A 54 4.42 8.89 1.39
CA LEU A 54 4.88 9.79 0.32
C LEU A 54 4.66 11.26 0.69
N SER A 55 3.50 11.59 1.27
CA SER A 55 3.21 12.96 1.71
C SER A 55 4.16 13.39 2.82
N ARG A 56 4.50 12.50 3.77
CA ARG A 56 5.49 12.79 4.82
C ARG A 56 6.89 13.02 4.25
N MET A 57 7.32 12.22 3.27
CA MET A 57 8.60 12.44 2.58
C MET A 57 8.63 13.80 1.89
N ALA A 58 7.56 14.15 1.19
CA ALA A 58 7.42 15.44 0.54
C ALA A 58 7.46 16.60 1.55
N MET A 59 6.79 16.47 2.70
CA MET A 59 6.84 17.46 3.79
C MET A 59 8.24 17.60 4.42
N GLN A 60 9.05 16.54 4.39
CA GLN A 60 10.43 16.55 4.86
C GLN A 60 11.41 17.09 3.81
N GLY A 61 10.92 17.53 2.64
CA GLY A 61 11.76 18.00 1.54
C GLY A 61 12.52 16.89 0.83
N GLN A 62 12.16 15.62 1.08
CA GLN A 62 12.70 14.48 0.35
C GLN A 62 11.83 14.20 -0.88
N PRO A 63 12.43 13.94 -2.05
CA PRO A 63 11.66 13.49 -3.20
C PRO A 63 11.01 12.13 -2.86
N PRO A 64 9.78 11.87 -3.34
CA PRO A 64 9.15 10.56 -3.22
C PRO A 64 9.97 9.55 -4.03
N SER A 65 10.88 8.85 -3.36
CA SER A 65 11.76 7.85 -3.97
C SER A 65 11.25 6.42 -3.80
N MET A 66 10.17 6.24 -3.02
CA MET A 66 9.59 4.94 -2.72
C MET A 66 8.46 4.62 -3.69
N ASN A 67 8.62 3.55 -4.47
CA ASN A 67 7.54 3.04 -5.32
C ASN A 67 6.60 2.14 -4.50
N PHE A 68 5.41 1.87 -5.05
CA PHE A 68 4.45 1.04 -4.33
C PHE A 68 4.97 -0.40 -4.12
N GLU A 69 5.79 -0.92 -5.03
CA GLU A 69 6.46 -2.22 -4.88
C GLU A 69 7.38 -2.29 -3.64
N ASP A 70 8.20 -1.26 -3.46
CA ASP A 70 9.14 -1.16 -2.34
C ASP A 70 8.38 -1.10 -1.01
N TYR A 71 7.26 -0.38 -1.01
CA TYR A 71 6.36 -0.33 0.13
C TYR A 71 5.77 -1.71 0.45
N LEU A 72 5.23 -2.42 -0.55
CA LEU A 72 4.64 -3.76 -0.37
C LEU A 72 5.66 -4.81 0.07
N THR A 73 6.90 -4.70 -0.41
CA THR A 73 7.99 -5.60 -0.02
C THR A 73 8.27 -5.54 1.48
N ASN A 74 8.12 -4.34 2.07
CA ASN A 74 8.30 -4.11 3.50
C ASN A 74 6.99 -4.26 4.31
N TYR A 75 5.86 -4.46 3.64
CA TYR A 75 4.56 -4.52 4.30
C TYR A 75 4.38 -5.85 5.07
N PRO A 76 4.09 -5.80 6.39
CA PRO A 76 4.10 -6.99 7.23
C PRO A 76 2.78 -7.78 7.17
N PHE A 77 2.35 -8.21 5.97
CA PHE A 77 1.06 -8.88 5.70
C PHE A 77 0.69 -9.96 6.71
N LEU A 78 1.57 -10.94 6.90
CA LEU A 78 1.29 -12.08 7.77
C LEU A 78 1.22 -11.65 9.23
N ARG A 79 2.10 -10.76 9.69
CA ARG A 79 2.11 -10.26 11.07
C ARG A 79 0.81 -9.52 11.38
N GLU A 80 0.34 -8.67 10.48
CA GLU A 80 -0.94 -7.97 10.64
C GLU A 80 -2.11 -8.96 10.68
N TRP A 81 -2.14 -9.94 9.77
CA TRP A 81 -3.18 -10.96 9.81
C TRP A 81 -3.21 -11.74 11.12
N TRP A 82 -2.03 -12.14 11.62
CA TRP A 82 -1.91 -12.92 12.84
C TRP A 82 -2.16 -12.10 14.12
N SER A 83 -2.03 -10.78 14.09
CA SER A 83 -2.36 -9.92 15.22
C SER A 83 -3.87 -9.71 15.39
N LEU A 84 -4.66 -9.88 14.32
CA LEU A 84 -6.12 -9.75 14.36
C LEU A 84 -6.77 -10.92 15.11
N GLY A 85 -7.84 -10.64 15.86
CA GLY A 85 -8.66 -11.68 16.48
C GLY A 85 -9.48 -12.47 15.45
N PRO A 86 -9.99 -13.68 15.79
CA PRO A 86 -10.78 -14.51 14.86
C PRO A 86 -12.01 -13.81 14.27
N GLY A 87 -12.63 -12.89 15.01
CA GLY A 87 -13.78 -12.09 14.55
C GLY A 87 -13.41 -10.95 13.60
N GLN A 88 -12.19 -10.43 13.67
CA GLN A 88 -11.69 -9.36 12.77
C GLN A 88 -11.21 -9.95 11.43
N ARG A 89 -10.77 -11.21 11.45
CA ARG A 89 -10.33 -11.98 10.27
C ARG A 89 -11.51 -12.42 9.41
N GLY A 90 -12.04 -11.49 8.61
CA GLY A 90 -13.11 -11.75 7.63
C GLY A 90 -14.40 -10.97 7.83
N GLN A 91 -14.44 -10.01 8.76
CA GLN A 91 -15.48 -8.98 8.72
C GLN A 91 -15.15 -7.98 7.61
N ARG A 92 -16.08 -7.80 6.66
CA ARG A 92 -16.09 -6.66 5.75
C ARG A 92 -15.97 -5.40 6.61
N GLN A 93 -14.97 -4.57 6.32
CA GLN A 93 -14.47 -3.46 7.13
C GLN A 93 -15.54 -2.66 7.89
N PRO A 94 -15.29 -2.25 9.16
CA PRO A 94 -15.81 -0.99 9.64
C PRO A 94 -15.11 0.16 8.88
N SER A 95 -15.92 1.09 8.40
CA SER A 95 -15.56 2.34 7.74
C SER A 95 -14.36 3.03 8.41
N ARG A 96 -13.48 3.60 7.58
CA ARG A 96 -12.27 4.38 7.92
C ARG A 96 -12.36 5.07 9.28
N VAL A 97 -11.35 4.84 10.13
CA VAL A 97 -11.15 5.59 11.37
C VAL A 97 -11.08 7.08 11.02
N ASN A 98 -12.07 7.84 11.48
CA ASN A 98 -12.08 9.29 11.39
C ASN A 98 -11.03 9.83 12.36
N TRP A 99 -9.90 10.31 11.84
CA TRP A 99 -8.95 11.08 12.63
C TRP A 99 -9.56 12.46 12.86
N ASN A 100 -10.18 12.65 14.02
CA ASN A 100 -10.49 13.99 14.51
C ASN A 100 -9.17 14.71 14.75
N VAL A 101 -8.95 15.77 13.96
CA VAL A 101 -7.91 16.79 14.16
C VAL A 101 -8.37 17.77 15.22
#